data_AF-A0A964X6H4-F1
#
_entry.id   AF-A0A964X6H4-F1
#
_cell.length_a   1.000
_cell.length_b   1.000
_cell.length_c   1.000
_cell.angle_alpha   90.00
_cell.angle_beta   90.00
_cell.angle_gamma   90.00
#
_symmetry.space_group_name_H-M   'P 1'
#
loop_
_entity.id
_entity.type
_entity.pdbx_description
1 polymer ?
#
loop_
_entity_poly.entity_id
_entity_poly.type
_entity_poly.pdbx_seq_one_letter_code
_entity_poly.pdbx_strand_id
1 'polypeptide(L)'
;MNRLTVLKGVLWLWVVWHLVFGLLATFAPEIGGNAVGWTAAGGWDAELITMSTQYGMVMVLLAVMFLIMALDPLRYLGLVWVAVAEQVLGMAYAGYIYVQFGQLTIPQMLLQAGINSIVVIVFVLLWLGLRERSRSAPR
;
A
#
# COMPACT_ATOMS: atom_id res chain seq x y z
N MET A 1 19.28 12.10 -10.28
CA MET A 1 18.31 12.60 -9.26
C MET A 1 18.72 12.07 -7.89
N ASN A 2 18.71 12.89 -6.83
CA ASN A 2 19.10 12.43 -5.48
C ASN A 2 18.08 11.40 -4.94
N ARG A 3 18.54 10.32 -4.31
CA ARG A 3 17.69 9.28 -3.70
C ARG A 3 16.66 9.85 -2.73
N LEU A 4 17.01 10.91 -2.01
CA LEU A 4 16.09 11.60 -1.10
C LEU A 4 14.91 12.23 -1.87
N THR A 5 15.20 12.89 -3.00
CA THR A 5 14.16 13.47 -3.87
C THR A 5 13.27 12.38 -4.47
N VAL A 6 13.86 11.25 -4.88
CA VAL A 6 13.11 10.08 -5.36
C VAL A 6 12.19 9.55 -4.27
N LEU A 7 12.70 9.35 -3.05
CA LEU A 7 11.89 8.90 -1.92
C LEU A 7 10.74 9.85 -1.64
N LYS A 8 10.98 11.17 -1.59
CA LYS A 8 9.89 12.15 -1.40
C LYS A 8 8.83 12.03 -2.50
N GLY A 9 9.23 11.92 -3.76
CA GLY A 9 8.30 11.74 -4.87
C GLY A 9 7.47 10.46 -4.75
N VAL A 10 8.13 9.35 -4.44
CA VAL A 10 7.46 8.06 -4.21
C VAL A 10 6.48 8.16 -3.04
N LEU A 11 6.85 8.82 -1.94
CA LEU A 11 5.96 8.98 -0.78
C LEU A 11 4.76 9.85 -1.07
N TRP A 12 4.92 10.96 -1.79
CA TRP A 12 3.78 11.76 -2.21
C TRP A 12 2.83 10.98 -3.11
N LEU A 13 3.36 10.21 -4.06
CA LEU A 13 2.55 9.30 -4.86
C LEU A 13 1.82 8.28 -3.97
N TRP A 14 2.52 7.73 -2.99
CA TRP A 14 1.98 6.73 -2.05
C TRP A 14 0.86 7.30 -1.16
N VAL A 15 1.01 8.55 -0.71
CA VAL A 15 -0.03 9.29 0.02
C VAL A 15 -1.29 9.44 -0.82
N VAL A 16 -1.14 9.90 -2.06
CA VAL A 16 -2.28 10.10 -2.96
C VAL A 16 -2.96 8.77 -3.25
N TRP A 17 -2.17 7.73 -3.54
CA TRP A 17 -2.68 6.37 -3.76
C TRP A 17 -3.51 5.87 -2.57
N HIS A 18 -2.94 5.91 -1.37
CA HIS A 18 -3.60 5.46 -0.15
C HIS A 18 -4.85 6.26 0.18
N LEU A 19 -4.81 7.58 -0.02
CA LEU A 19 -5.95 8.44 0.27
C LEU A 19 -7.09 8.17 -0.70
N VAL A 20 -6.82 8.19 -2.00
CA VAL A 20 -7.86 7.96 -3.03
C VAL A 20 -8.44 6.56 -2.88
N PHE A 21 -7.59 5.54 -2.78
CA PHE A 21 -8.05 4.17 -2.64
C PHE A 21 -8.73 3.92 -1.30
N GLY A 22 -8.23 4.50 -0.21
CA GLY A 22 -8.86 4.41 1.10
C GLY A 22 -10.26 5.00 1.12
N LEU A 23 -10.45 6.19 0.53
CA LEU A 23 -11.77 6.80 0.39
C LEU A 23 -12.71 5.96 -0.47
N LEU A 24 -12.23 5.44 -1.61
CA LEU A 24 -13.04 4.57 -2.46
C LEU A 24 -13.41 3.27 -1.73
N ALA A 25 -12.47 2.58 -1.08
CA ALA A 25 -12.75 1.37 -0.31
C ALA A 25 -13.69 1.63 0.88
N THR A 26 -13.64 2.81 1.51
CA THR A 26 -14.55 3.17 2.61
C THR A 26 -15.97 3.44 2.14
N PHE A 27 -16.15 4.27 1.11
CA PHE A 27 -17.45 4.82 0.75
C PHE A 27 -18.06 4.21 -0.51
N ALA A 28 -17.25 3.62 -1.38
CA ALA A 28 -17.68 2.98 -2.62
C ALA A 28 -16.85 1.71 -2.93
N PRO A 29 -16.92 0.67 -2.07
CA PRO A 29 -16.10 -0.54 -2.16
C PRO A 29 -16.00 -1.13 -3.56
N GLU A 30 -17.14 -1.29 -4.24
CA GLU A 30 -17.21 -1.87 -5.58
C GLU A 30 -16.44 -1.05 -6.63
N ILE A 31 -16.61 0.27 -6.61
CA ILE A 31 -15.88 1.18 -7.50
C ILE A 31 -14.39 1.13 -7.18
N GLY A 32 -14.03 1.14 -5.89
CA GLY A 32 -12.66 1.07 -5.43
C GLY A 32 -11.95 -0.20 -5.88
N GLY A 33 -12.56 -1.37 -5.67
CA GLY A 33 -12.05 -2.65 -6.13
C GLY A 33 -11.83 -2.66 -7.65
N ASN A 34 -12.85 -2.27 -8.41
CA ASN A 34 -12.79 -2.27 -9.87
C ASN A 34 -11.68 -1.33 -10.40
N ALA A 35 -11.47 -0.17 -9.76
CA ALA A 35 -10.42 0.77 -10.13
C ALA A 35 -9.00 0.19 -10.01
N VAL A 36 -8.80 -0.80 -9.14
CA VAL A 36 -7.51 -1.51 -8.97
C VAL A 36 -7.50 -2.90 -9.63
N GLY A 37 -8.46 -3.16 -10.51
CA GLY A 37 -8.57 -4.42 -11.25
C GLY A 37 -9.04 -5.61 -10.41
N TRP A 38 -9.60 -5.36 -9.22
CA TRP A 38 -10.19 -6.40 -8.38
C TRP A 38 -11.71 -6.37 -8.46
N THR A 39 -12.30 -7.51 -8.78
CA THR A 39 -13.75 -7.70 -8.85
C THR A 39 -14.06 -9.03 -8.18
N ALA A 40 -15.01 -9.01 -7.25
CA ALA A 40 -15.42 -10.21 -6.52
C ALA A 40 -16.07 -11.22 -7.46
N ALA A 41 -15.55 -12.45 -7.49
CA ALA A 41 -16.06 -13.50 -8.39
C ALA A 41 -17.52 -13.89 -8.06
N GLY A 42 -17.90 -13.82 -6.78
CA GLY A 42 -19.27 -14.08 -6.31
C GLY A 42 -20.15 -12.83 -6.19
N GLY A 43 -19.67 -11.66 -6.62
CA GLY A 43 -20.33 -10.37 -6.36
C GLY A 43 -20.03 -9.80 -4.96
N TRP A 44 -20.59 -8.62 -4.69
CA TRP A 44 -20.37 -7.88 -3.44
C TRP A 44 -21.48 -8.18 -2.42
N ASP A 45 -21.17 -9.02 -1.45
CA ASP A 45 -22.04 -9.27 -0.30
C ASP A 45 -21.77 -8.30 0.86
N ALA A 46 -22.61 -8.35 1.89
CA ALA A 46 -22.51 -7.45 3.04
C ALA A 46 -21.22 -7.65 3.87
N GLU A 47 -20.67 -8.86 3.90
CA GLU A 47 -19.43 -9.17 4.60
C GLU A 47 -18.25 -8.53 3.88
N LEU A 48 -18.16 -8.71 2.56
CA LEU A 48 -17.11 -8.14 1.73
C LEU A 48 -17.15 -6.60 1.71
N ILE A 49 -18.34 -6.01 1.69
CA ILE A 49 -18.53 -4.56 1.84
C ILE A 49 -17.98 -4.10 3.19
N THR A 50 -18.35 -4.76 4.29
CA THR A 50 -17.89 -4.40 5.64
C THR A 50 -16.36 -4.50 5.76
N MET A 51 -15.76 -5.56 5.23
CA MET A 51 -14.32 -5.75 5.20
C MET A 51 -13.62 -4.65 4.39
N SER A 52 -14.16 -4.32 3.22
CA SER A 52 -13.63 -3.25 2.36
C SER A 52 -13.70 -1.89 3.06
N THR A 53 -14.81 -1.60 3.75
CA THR A 53 -14.96 -0.35 4.51
C THR A 53 -13.92 -0.23 5.62
N GLN A 54 -13.72 -1.30 6.41
CA GLN A 54 -12.70 -1.34 7.45
C GLN A 54 -11.29 -1.16 6.90
N TYR A 55 -10.98 -1.87 5.82
CA TYR A 55 -9.71 -1.75 5.12
C TYR A 55 -9.48 -0.31 4.60
N GLY A 56 -10.49 0.31 4.00
CA GLY A 56 -10.41 1.70 3.52
C GLY A 56 -10.09 2.70 4.63
N MET A 57 -10.68 2.53 5.82
CA MET A 57 -10.36 3.39 6.98
C MET A 57 -8.89 3.26 7.40
N VAL A 58 -8.35 2.04 7.39
CA VAL A 58 -6.92 1.80 7.66
C VAL A 58 -6.04 2.46 6.59
N MET A 59 -6.42 2.39 5.31
CA MET A 59 -5.67 3.04 4.23
C MET A 59 -5.64 4.56 4.37
N VAL A 60 -6.72 5.19 4.85
CA VAL A 60 -6.73 6.63 5.15
C VAL A 60 -5.74 6.98 6.27
N LEU A 61 -5.67 6.17 7.33
CA LEU A 61 -4.67 6.37 8.40
C LEU A 61 -3.24 6.19 7.88
N LEU A 62 -3.01 5.20 7.03
CA LEU A 62 -1.72 4.99 6.36
C LEU A 62 -1.34 6.17 5.47
N ALA A 63 -2.29 6.77 4.75
CA ALA A 63 -2.05 7.98 3.96
C ALA A 63 -1.51 9.13 4.82
N VAL A 64 -2.07 9.34 6.01
CA VAL A 64 -1.59 10.36 6.96
C VAL A 64 -0.18 10.04 7.46
N MET A 65 0.10 8.78 7.80
CA MET A 65 1.44 8.36 8.20
C MET A 65 2.47 8.59 7.08
N PHE A 66 2.15 8.24 5.84
CA PHE A 66 3.03 8.48 4.69
C PHE A 66 3.18 9.97 4.39
N LEU A 67 2.18 10.80 4.68
CA LEU A 67 2.26 12.25 4.56
C LEU A 67 3.28 12.81 5.56
N ILE A 68 3.21 12.39 6.82
CA ILE A 68 4.20 12.76 7.84
C ILE A 68 5.61 12.36 7.39
N MET A 69 5.76 11.14 6.85
CA MET A 69 7.04 10.69 6.31
C MET A 69 7.47 11.48 5.06
N ALA A 70 6.55 11.91 4.19
CA ALA A 70 6.89 12.71 3.00
C ALA A 70 7.39 14.12 3.36
N LEU A 71 6.90 14.68 4.46
CA LEU A 71 7.32 15.98 4.99
C LEU A 71 8.74 15.94 5.56
N ASP A 72 9.07 14.89 6.33
CA ASP A 72 10.41 14.68 6.92
C ASP A 72 10.92 13.23 6.75
N PRO A 73 11.33 12.85 5.53
CA PRO A 73 11.62 11.45 5.19
C PRO A 73 12.88 10.88 5.85
N LEU A 74 13.85 11.72 6.25
CA LEU A 74 15.07 11.23 6.89
C LEU A 74 14.85 10.92 8.36
N ARG A 75 14.07 11.76 9.06
CA ARG A 75 13.66 11.53 10.45
C ARG A 75 12.81 10.27 10.56
N TYR A 76 11.90 10.06 9.61
CA TYR A 76 10.95 8.95 9.62
C TYR A 76 11.34 7.79 8.72
N LEU A 77 12.60 7.70 8.25
CA LEU A 77 13.04 6.69 7.29
C LEU A 77 12.72 5.24 7.72
N GLY A 78 12.69 4.98 9.03
CA GLY A 78 12.31 3.68 9.59
C GLY A 78 10.87 3.25 9.24
N LEU A 79 9.95 4.20 9.06
CA LEU A 79 8.55 3.93 8.70
C LEU A 79 8.38 3.40 7.26
N VAL A 80 9.44 3.42 6.44
CA VAL A 80 9.45 2.70 5.15
C VAL A 80 9.15 1.21 5.34
N TRP A 81 9.54 0.62 6.48
CA TRP A 81 9.21 -0.77 6.78
C TRP A 81 7.71 -1.01 6.95
N VAL A 82 6.90 0.01 7.26
CA VAL A 82 5.44 -0.12 7.26
C VAL A 82 4.92 -0.33 5.85
N ALA A 83 5.41 0.44 4.86
CA ALA A 83 5.07 0.21 3.46
C ALA A 83 5.51 -1.19 2.99
N VAL A 84 6.70 -1.64 3.38
CA VAL A 84 7.18 -2.99 3.04
C VAL A 84 6.30 -4.07 3.68
N ALA A 85 5.98 -3.94 4.96
CA ALA A 85 5.13 -4.91 5.67
C ALA A 85 3.72 -4.98 5.07
N GLU A 86 3.13 -3.83 4.73
CA GLU A 86 1.84 -3.73 4.05
C GLU A 86 1.83 -4.52 2.74
N GLN A 87 2.87 -4.38 1.91
CA GLN A 87 2.95 -5.11 0.64
C GLN A 87 3.07 -6.63 0.84
N VAL A 88 3.88 -7.05 1.83
CA VAL A 88 4.05 -8.48 2.17
C VAL A 88 2.75 -9.07 2.69
N LEU A 89 2.07 -8.37 3.59
CA LEU A 89 0.76 -8.77 4.10
C LEU A 89 -0.27 -8.81 2.98
N GLY A 90 -0.26 -7.84 2.05
CA GLY A 90 -1.13 -7.84 0.88
C GLY A 90 -0.93 -9.07 -0.01
N MET A 91 0.31 -9.49 -0.24
CA MET A 91 0.60 -10.72 -1.00
C MET A 91 0.11 -11.98 -0.27
N ALA A 92 0.39 -12.08 1.03
CA ALA A 92 -0.07 -13.20 1.85
C ALA A 92 -1.60 -13.28 1.88
N TYR A 93 -2.25 -12.12 2.01
CA TYR A 93 -3.70 -12.01 2.08
C TYR A 93 -4.37 -12.30 0.74
N ALA A 94 -3.79 -11.85 -0.38
CA ALA A 94 -4.27 -12.22 -1.72
C ALA A 94 -4.24 -13.75 -1.92
N GLY A 95 -3.16 -14.41 -1.48
CA GLY A 95 -3.06 -15.88 -1.49
C GLY A 95 -4.13 -16.54 -0.60
N TYR A 96 -4.36 -16.00 0.59
CA TYR A 96 -5.39 -16.48 1.51
C TYR A 96 -6.80 -16.37 0.92
N ILE A 97 -7.17 -15.20 0.35
CA ILE A 97 -8.48 -15.01 -0.30
C ILE A 97 -8.65 -15.96 -1.48
N TYR A 98 -7.63 -16.09 -2.32
CA TYR A 98 -7.65 -17.00 -3.47
C TYR A 98 -7.95 -18.44 -3.05
N VAL A 99 -7.24 -18.96 -2.03
CA VAL A 99 -7.38 -20.35 -1.57
C VAL A 99 -8.67 -20.59 -0.80
N GLN A 100 -9.05 -19.68 0.11
CA GLN A 100 -10.13 -19.93 1.07
C GLN A 100 -11.50 -19.47 0.59
N PHE A 101 -11.56 -18.38 -0.17
CA PHE A 101 -12.84 -17.75 -0.55
C PHE A 101 -13.12 -17.84 -2.06
N GLY A 102 -12.12 -18.15 -2.90
CA GLY A 102 -12.31 -18.19 -4.35
C GLY A 102 -12.72 -16.84 -4.98
N GLN A 103 -12.57 -15.74 -4.23
CA GLN A 103 -13.01 -14.38 -4.63
C GLN A 103 -11.97 -13.63 -5.46
N LEU A 104 -10.88 -14.29 -5.83
CA LEU A 104 -9.79 -13.72 -6.61
C LEU A 104 -9.47 -14.65 -7.78
N THR A 105 -9.29 -14.11 -8.98
CA THR A 105 -8.85 -14.89 -10.13
C THR A 105 -7.32 -15.03 -10.13
N ILE A 106 -6.79 -16.07 -10.80
CA ILE A 106 -5.32 -16.24 -10.95
C ILE A 106 -4.65 -14.99 -11.54
N PRO A 107 -5.17 -14.35 -12.62
CA PRO A 107 -4.57 -13.12 -13.14
C PRO A 107 -4.55 -11.98 -12.14
N GLN A 108 -5.61 -11.79 -11.34
CA GLN A 108 -5.65 -10.77 -10.29
C GLN A 108 -4.61 -11.04 -9.21
N MET A 109 -4.45 -12.30 -8.80
CA MET A 109 -3.48 -12.69 -7.77
C MET A 109 -2.05 -12.43 -8.24
N LEU A 110 -1.72 -12.83 -9.47
CA LEU A 110 -0.40 -12.62 -10.05
C LEU A 110 -0.10 -11.13 -10.26
N LEU A 111 -1.09 -10.35 -10.70
CA LEU A 111 -0.96 -8.91 -10.87
C LEU A 111 -0.67 -8.22 -9.54
N GLN A 112 -1.44 -8.53 -8.49
CA GLN A 112 -1.24 -7.97 -7.15
C GLN A 112 0.13 -8.38 -6.59
N ALA A 113 0.52 -9.65 -6.69
CA ALA A 113 1.82 -10.11 -6.23
C ALA A 113 2.97 -9.43 -6.96
N GLY A 114 2.85 -9.24 -8.28
CA GLY A 114 3.84 -8.55 -9.10
C GLY A 114 4.01 -7.08 -8.70
N ILE A 115 2.90 -6.35 -8.57
CA ILE A 115 2.90 -4.93 -8.17
C ILE A 115 3.50 -4.78 -6.77
N ASN A 116 3.03 -5.57 -5.80
CA ASN A 116 3.51 -5.49 -4.42
C ASN A 116 5.02 -5.80 -4.32
N SER A 117 5.50 -6.79 -5.09
CA SER A 117 6.93 -7.13 -5.15
C SER A 117 7.78 -5.95 -5.66
N ILE A 118 7.33 -5.28 -6.73
CA ILE A 118 8.01 -4.10 -7.27
C ILE A 118 8.06 -2.98 -6.22
N VAL A 119 6.95 -2.72 -5.54
CA VAL A 119 6.86 -1.68 -4.51
C VAL A 119 7.81 -2.00 -3.34
N VAL A 120 7.87 -3.25 -2.88
CA VAL A 120 8.83 -3.70 -1.86
C VAL A 120 10.26 -3.39 -2.31
N ILE A 121 10.62 -3.79 -3.53
CA ILE A 121 11.97 -3.57 -4.07
C ILE A 121 12.32 -2.07 -4.09
N VAL A 122 11.41 -1.22 -4.59
CA VAL A 122 11.62 0.23 -4.65
C VAL A 122 11.87 0.81 -3.26
N PHE A 123 11.02 0.50 -2.28
CA PHE A 123 11.17 1.03 -0.93
C PHE A 123 12.43 0.51 -0.23
N VAL A 124 12.76 -0.78 -0.37
CA VAL A 124 13.97 -1.37 0.21
C VAL A 124 15.23 -0.74 -0.38
N LEU A 125 15.30 -0.54 -1.70
CA LEU A 125 16.45 0.09 -2.35
C LEU A 125 16.63 1.55 -1.91
N LEU A 126 15.53 2.30 -1.80
CA LEU A 126 15.56 3.69 -1.31
C LEU A 126 16.00 3.75 0.16
N TRP A 127 15.49 2.85 1.00
CA TRP A 127 15.87 2.76 2.41
C TRP A 127 17.36 2.43 2.58
N LEU A 128 17.83 1.37 1.91
CA LEU A 128 19.25 0.97 1.92
C LEU A 128 20.15 2.12 1.50
N GLY A 129 19.71 2.88 0.49
CA GLY A 129 20.47 3.98 -0.06
C GLY A 129 20.48 5.27 0.76
N LEU A 130 19.63 5.38 1.80
CA LEU A 130 19.48 6.57 2.64
C LEU A 130 19.75 6.33 4.13
N ARG A 131 19.86 5.06 4.57
CA ARG A 131 20.02 4.68 5.99
C ARG A 131 21.20 5.35 6.69
N GLU A 132 22.32 5.54 6.00
CA GLU A 132 23.52 6.17 6.57
C GLU A 132 23.32 7.67 6.78
N ARG A 133 22.64 8.35 5.85
CA ARG A 133 22.30 9.78 5.96
C ARG A 133 21.27 10.07 7.04
N SER A 134 20.35 9.14 7.29
CA SER A 134 19.39 9.25 8.39
C SER A 134 20.08 9.20 9.75
N ARG A 135 21.14 8.38 9.91
CA ARG A 135 21.90 8.27 11.17
C ARG A 135 22.69 9.53 11.52
N SER A 136 23.06 10.34 10.53
CA SER A 136 23.79 11.59 10.72
C SER A 136 22.90 12.84 10.79
N ALA A 137 21.58 12.70 10.66
CA ALA A 137 20.67 13.82 10.79
C ALA A 137 20.55 14.26 12.26
N PRO A 138 20.57 15.57 12.56
CA PRO A 138 20.34 16.07 13.92
C PRO A 138 18.93 15.67 14.38
N ARG A 139 18.82 15.22 15.64
CA ARG A 139 17.57 14.74 16.25
C ARG A 139 16.70 15.88 16.74
#